data_AF-A0A3D5PZZ8-F1
#
_entry.id   AF-A0A3D5PZZ8-F1
#
_cell.length_a   1.000
_cell.length_b   1.000
_cell.length_c   1.000
_cell.angle_alpha   90.00
_cell.angle_beta   90.00
_cell.angle_gamma   90.00
#
_symmetry.space_group_name_H-M   'P 1'
#
loop_
_entity.id
_entity.type
_entity.pdbx_description
1 polymer ?
#
loop_
_entity_poly.entity_id
_entity_poly.type
_entity_poly.pdbx_seq_one_letter_code
_entity_poly.pdbx_strand_id
1 'polypeptide(L)'
;LQRSIDLAAGLFSRHVYVVTGAWHGELMEARDKGILHGASFVYADAWAEGLSASLKAGIEYLERDYDAVLVLLADQIALTRSNLQQLLAAFDGHNIACGCYDGSRGVPAIFSRGSFDRLKQLSGDRGAKPVLYDSVVPVCACPMPAASLDIDRREQLFS
;
A
#
# COMPACT_ATOMS: atom_id res chain seq x y z
N LEU A 1 6.23 2.31 -10.40
CA LEU A 1 7.02 2.08 -9.15
C LEU A 1 7.78 3.31 -8.65
N GLN A 2 8.83 3.83 -9.32
CA GLN A 2 9.63 4.95 -8.77
C GLN A 2 8.78 6.17 -8.39
N ARG A 3 7.84 6.56 -9.25
CA ARG A 3 6.86 7.62 -8.95
C ARG A 3 6.13 7.41 -7.61
N SER A 4 5.71 6.18 -7.32
CA SER A 4 5.00 5.86 -6.07
C SER A 4 5.95 5.91 -4.87
N ILE A 5 7.21 5.53 -5.06
CA ILE A 5 8.27 5.69 -4.05
C ILE A 5 8.48 7.18 -3.76
N ASP A 6 8.66 8.01 -4.77
CA ASP A 6 8.87 9.46 -4.61
C ASP A 6 7.69 10.14 -3.91
N LEU A 7 6.46 9.73 -4.27
CA LEU A 7 5.24 10.21 -3.63
C LEU A 7 5.23 9.89 -2.13
N ALA A 8 5.54 8.64 -1.75
CA ALA A 8 5.57 8.23 -0.35
C ALA A 8 6.76 8.83 0.40
N ALA A 9 7.96 8.82 -0.18
CA ALA A 9 9.18 9.38 0.40
C ALA A 9 9.06 10.88 0.65
N GLY A 10 8.27 11.58 -0.15
CA GLY A 10 7.92 12.97 0.07
C GLY A 10 7.24 13.26 1.41
N LEU A 11 6.58 12.27 2.02
CA LEU A 11 5.90 12.38 3.32
C LEU A 11 6.59 11.59 4.43
N PHE A 12 7.18 10.44 4.10
CA PHE A 12 7.73 9.48 5.07
C PHE A 12 9.26 9.34 4.99
N SER A 13 9.93 10.16 4.18
CA SER A 13 11.39 10.17 4.00
C SER A 13 11.95 8.77 3.72
N ARG A 14 12.78 8.21 4.62
CA ARG A 14 13.41 6.89 4.44
C ARG A 14 12.54 5.72 4.92
N HIS A 15 11.37 5.99 5.48
CA HIS A 15 10.43 4.97 5.96
C HIS A 15 9.51 4.52 4.83
N VAL A 16 10.11 4.10 3.72
CA VAL A 16 9.41 3.62 2.53
C VAL A 16 9.93 2.23 2.18
N TYR A 17 9.00 1.29 2.05
CA TYR A 17 9.30 -0.11 1.82
C TYR A 17 8.53 -0.59 0.59
N VAL A 18 9.23 -1.23 -0.32
CA VAL A 18 8.64 -1.90 -1.49
C VAL A 18 8.65 -3.38 -1.20
N VAL A 19 7.46 -3.96 -1.05
CA VAL A 19 7.32 -5.41 -1.03
C VAL A 19 7.31 -5.94 -2.45
N THR A 20 8.09 -7.00 -2.67
CA THR A 20 8.36 -7.57 -3.99
C THR A 20 8.13 -9.08 -3.98
N GLY A 21 7.93 -9.64 -5.16
CA GLY A 21 7.68 -11.07 -5.36
C GLY A 21 8.34 -11.57 -6.64
N ALA A 22 7.53 -11.98 -7.62
CA ALA A 22 7.99 -12.57 -8.88
C ALA A 22 9.17 -11.86 -9.56
N TRP A 23 9.20 -10.53 -9.54
CA TRP A 23 10.20 -9.71 -10.25
C TRP A 23 11.26 -9.12 -9.30
N HIS A 24 11.53 -9.79 -8.17
CA HIS A 24 12.47 -9.28 -7.16
C HIS A 24 13.85 -9.05 -7.75
N GLY A 25 14.36 -9.97 -8.57
CA GLY A 25 15.70 -9.86 -9.17
C GLY A 25 15.85 -8.60 -10.04
N GLU A 26 14.89 -8.36 -10.93
CA GLU A 26 14.87 -7.21 -11.84
C GLU A 26 14.75 -5.89 -11.08
N LEU A 27 13.95 -5.86 -10.00
CA LEU A 27 13.81 -4.68 -9.16
C LEU A 27 15.10 -4.37 -8.38
N MET A 28 15.82 -5.41 -7.94
CA MET A 28 17.10 -5.26 -7.27
C MET A 28 18.19 -4.79 -8.23
N GLU A 29 18.20 -5.31 -9.46
CA GLU A 29 19.11 -4.82 -10.51
C GLU A 29 18.81 -3.35 -10.86
N ALA A 30 17.53 -2.97 -10.99
CA ALA A 30 17.14 -1.60 -11.22
C ALA A 30 17.56 -0.67 -10.07
N ARG A 31 17.47 -1.15 -8.83
CA ARG A 31 17.99 -0.44 -7.65
C ARG A 31 19.50 -0.25 -7.72
N ASP A 32 20.24 -1.32 -8.01
CA ASP A 32 21.71 -1.28 -8.05
C ASP A 32 22.23 -0.39 -9.19
N LYS A 33 21.45 -0.25 -10.27
CA LYS A 33 21.68 0.71 -11.36
C LYS A 33 21.24 2.15 -11.03
N GLY A 34 20.68 2.40 -9.85
CA GLY A 34 20.17 3.70 -9.41
C GLY A 34 18.85 4.13 -10.06
N ILE A 35 18.21 3.27 -10.86
CA ILE A 35 16.89 3.52 -11.46
C ILE A 35 15.82 3.56 -10.37
N LEU A 36 15.91 2.63 -9.41
CA LEU A 36 15.09 2.65 -8.21
C LEU A 36 15.87 3.14 -7.00
N HIS A 37 15.31 4.09 -6.26
CA HIS A 37 15.96 4.66 -5.07
C HIS A 37 14.94 5.21 -4.09
N GLY A 38 15.37 5.48 -2.86
CA GLY A 38 14.52 6.08 -1.82
C GLY A 38 13.60 5.11 -1.08
N ALA A 39 13.76 3.79 -1.28
CA ALA A 39 13.03 2.76 -0.55
C ALA A 39 13.92 1.56 -0.18
N SER A 40 13.53 0.87 0.89
CA SER A 40 14.02 -0.46 1.23
C SER A 40 13.16 -1.52 0.54
N PHE A 41 13.75 -2.68 0.23
CA PHE A 41 13.06 -3.76 -0.47
C PHE A 41 12.87 -4.95 0.46
N VAL A 42 11.64 -5.48 0.48
CA VAL A 42 11.26 -6.66 1.25
C VAL A 42 10.81 -7.72 0.26
N TYR A 43 11.41 -8.91 0.33
CA TYR A 43 10.99 -10.03 -0.51
C TYR A 43 9.90 -10.83 0.20
N ALA A 44 8.79 -11.05 -0.49
CA ALA A 44 7.73 -11.94 -0.03
C ALA A 44 7.94 -13.33 -0.65
N ASP A 45 8.53 -14.27 0.11
CA ASP A 45 8.80 -15.63 -0.37
C ASP A 45 7.54 -16.31 -0.92
N ALA A 46 6.41 -16.12 -0.24
CA ALA A 46 5.11 -16.69 -0.57
C ALA A 46 4.29 -15.85 -1.57
N TRP A 47 4.93 -14.97 -2.36
CA TRP A 47 4.22 -14.08 -3.30
C TRP A 47 3.25 -14.81 -4.25
N ALA A 48 3.55 -16.08 -4.57
CA ALA A 48 2.72 -16.90 -5.45
C ALA A 48 1.33 -17.23 -4.85
N GLU A 49 1.14 -17.03 -3.54
CA GLU A 49 -0.16 -17.18 -2.87
C GLU A 49 -1.11 -15.98 -3.07
N GLY A 50 -0.64 -14.92 -3.75
CA GLY A 50 -1.41 -13.74 -4.14
C GLY A 50 -1.15 -12.49 -3.30
N LEU A 51 -1.92 -11.43 -3.54
CA LEU A 51 -1.70 -10.10 -2.94
C LEU A 51 -1.64 -10.11 -1.40
N SER A 52 -2.38 -11.00 -0.73
CA SER A 52 -2.37 -11.07 0.74
C SER A 52 -1.01 -11.52 1.28
N ALA A 53 -0.27 -12.38 0.57
CA ALA A 53 1.03 -12.85 1.02
C ALA A 53 2.09 -11.73 1.00
N SER A 54 2.09 -10.90 -0.05
CA SER A 54 2.95 -9.72 -0.11
C SER A 54 2.61 -8.72 1.00
N LEU A 55 1.32 -8.45 1.22
CA LEU A 55 0.89 -7.57 2.30
C LEU A 55 1.34 -8.11 3.67
N LYS A 56 1.12 -9.40 3.93
CA LYS A 56 1.54 -10.08 5.16
C LYS A 56 3.04 -9.94 5.40
N ALA A 57 3.87 -10.25 4.39
CA ALA A 57 5.33 -10.12 4.49
C ALA A 57 5.76 -8.69 4.85
N GLY A 58 5.11 -7.68 4.26
CA GLY A 58 5.35 -6.28 4.61
C GLY A 58 4.98 -5.95 6.06
N ILE A 59 3.83 -6.43 6.54
CA ILE A 59 3.40 -6.21 7.94
C ILE A 59 4.33 -6.90 8.92
N GLU A 60 4.67 -8.17 8.70
CA GLU A 60 5.59 -8.93 9.57
C GLU A 60 6.98 -8.28 9.65
N TYR A 61 7.45 -7.70 8.54
CA TYR A 61 8.71 -6.97 8.51
C TYR A 61 8.66 -5.66 9.31
N LEU A 62 7.52 -4.96 9.32
CA LEU A 62 7.39 -3.61 9.88
C LEU A 62 6.80 -3.56 11.29
N GLU A 63 6.10 -4.60 11.74
CA GLU A 63 5.27 -4.53 12.95
C GLU A 63 6.03 -4.26 14.24
N ARG A 64 7.34 -4.53 14.28
CA ARG A 64 8.17 -4.28 15.46
C ARG A 64 8.56 -2.81 15.63
N ASP A 65 8.65 -2.08 14.52
CA ASP A 65 9.24 -0.74 14.49
C ASP A 65 8.19 0.36 14.27
N TYR A 66 6.99 0.01 13.81
CA TYR A 66 5.95 0.96 13.43
C TYR A 66 4.60 0.65 14.07
N ASP A 67 3.90 1.69 14.55
CA ASP A 67 2.55 1.58 15.12
C ASP A 67 1.44 1.80 14.09
N ALA A 68 1.80 2.23 12.88
CA ALA A 68 0.90 2.35 11.76
C ALA A 68 1.67 2.20 10.45
N VAL A 69 0.99 1.72 9.41
CA VAL A 69 1.56 1.58 8.07
C VAL A 69 0.59 2.13 7.03
N LEU A 70 1.10 2.92 6.10
CA LEU A 70 0.36 3.32 4.91
C LEU A 70 0.66 2.32 3.79
N VAL A 71 -0.37 1.64 3.30
CA VAL A 71 -0.29 0.74 2.16
C VAL A 71 -0.81 1.47 0.93
N LEU A 72 -0.03 1.51 -0.15
CA LEU A 72 -0.42 1.98 -1.48
C LEU A 72 0.04 0.98 -2.54
N LEU A 73 -0.58 1.00 -3.72
CA LEU A 73 -0.15 0.17 -4.84
C LEU A 73 0.79 0.94 -5.78
N ALA A 74 1.65 0.21 -6.48
CA ALA A 74 2.65 0.78 -7.38
C ALA A 74 2.07 1.30 -8.71
N ASP A 75 0.84 0.89 -9.04
CA ASP A 75 0.08 1.16 -10.27
C ASP A 75 -0.90 2.34 -10.14
N GLN A 76 -1.16 2.85 -8.93
CA GLN A 76 -2.05 3.99 -8.65
C GLN A 76 -1.42 5.33 -9.05
N ILE A 77 -1.31 5.57 -10.35
CA ILE A 77 -0.56 6.69 -10.94
C ILE A 77 -1.24 8.05 -10.81
N ALA A 78 -2.54 8.13 -10.53
CA ALA A 78 -3.20 9.42 -10.35
C ALA A 78 -3.12 9.94 -8.90
N LEU A 79 -2.64 9.13 -7.95
CA LEU A 79 -2.49 9.56 -6.56
C LEU A 79 -1.51 10.73 -6.42
N THR A 80 -1.89 11.70 -5.61
CA THR A 80 -1.12 12.90 -5.31
C THR A 80 -0.71 12.96 -3.84
N ARG A 81 0.23 13.86 -3.51
CA ARG A 81 0.62 14.12 -2.12
C ARG A 81 -0.57 14.55 -1.26
N SER A 82 -1.47 15.37 -1.82
CA SER A 82 -2.68 15.84 -1.12
C SER A 82 -3.59 14.66 -0.72
N ASN A 83 -3.70 13.64 -1.57
CA ASN A 83 -4.48 12.44 -1.24
C ASN A 83 -3.90 11.68 -0.03
N LEU A 84 -2.58 11.53 0.04
CA LEU A 84 -1.95 10.88 1.19
C LEU A 84 -2.05 11.75 2.46
N GLN A 85 -1.94 13.08 2.33
CA GLN A 85 -2.15 14.02 3.44
C GLN A 85 -3.59 13.97 3.98
N GLN A 86 -4.57 13.77 3.11
CA GLN A 86 -5.97 13.59 3.51
C GLN A 86 -6.15 12.35 4.40
N LEU A 87 -5.48 11.24 4.07
CA LEU A 87 -5.50 10.05 4.93
C LEU A 87 -4.81 10.30 6.27
N LEU A 88 -3.66 10.97 6.26
CA LEU A 88 -2.94 11.34 7.49
C LEU A 88 -3.80 12.23 8.40
N ALA A 89 -4.55 13.18 7.83
CA ALA A 89 -5.46 14.03 8.58
C ALA A 89 -6.68 13.28 9.15
N ALA A 90 -7.09 12.19 8.50
CA ALA A 90 -8.20 11.34 8.93
C ALA A 90 -7.79 10.23 9.91
N PHE A 91 -6.49 9.99 10.06
CA PHE A 91 -5.94 8.96 10.93
C PHE A 91 -5.77 9.48 12.36
N ASP A 92 -6.32 8.76 13.34
CA ASP A 92 -6.33 9.16 14.76
C ASP A 92 -5.34 8.36 15.64
N GLY A 93 -4.54 7.48 15.03
CA GLY A 93 -3.62 6.58 15.74
C GLY A 93 -4.19 5.19 16.02
N HIS A 94 -5.51 5.03 16.03
CA HIS A 94 -6.20 3.80 16.42
C HIS A 94 -7.12 3.26 15.32
N ASN A 95 -7.59 4.11 14.42
CA ASN A 95 -8.47 3.76 13.31
C ASN A 95 -7.73 3.21 12.07
N ILE A 96 -8.49 2.91 11.03
CA ILE A 96 -8.02 2.78 9.66
C ILE A 96 -8.50 4.00 8.89
N ALA A 97 -7.60 4.68 8.16
CA ALA A 97 -7.98 5.75 7.24
C ALA A 97 -7.74 5.26 5.80
N CYS A 98 -8.77 5.16 4.97
CA CYS A 98 -8.66 4.59 3.62
C CYS A 98 -9.30 5.45 2.53
N GLY A 99 -8.86 5.25 1.29
CA GLY A 99 -9.54 5.79 0.12
C GLY A 99 -10.92 5.16 -0.10
N CYS A 100 -11.85 5.94 -0.65
CA CYS A 100 -13.14 5.51 -1.13
C CYS A 100 -13.33 6.01 -2.57
N TYR A 101 -13.52 5.07 -3.49
CA TYR A 101 -13.65 5.32 -4.92
C TYR A 101 -14.49 4.22 -5.56
N ASP A 102 -15.22 4.55 -6.63
CA ASP A 102 -16.15 3.62 -7.30
C ASP A 102 -17.13 2.92 -6.34
N GLY A 103 -17.56 3.62 -5.28
CA GLY A 103 -18.46 3.10 -4.25
C GLY A 103 -17.84 2.05 -3.32
N SER A 104 -16.53 1.83 -3.38
CA SER A 104 -15.80 0.85 -2.58
C SER A 104 -14.68 1.51 -1.76
N ARG A 105 -14.42 0.97 -0.57
CA ARG A 105 -13.20 1.23 0.19
C ARG A 105 -12.05 0.46 -0.42
N GLY A 106 -10.87 1.07 -0.42
CA GLY A 106 -9.66 0.49 -0.99
C GLY A 106 -8.40 1.18 -0.49
N VAL A 107 -7.25 0.68 -0.94
CA VAL A 107 -5.96 1.36 -0.76
C VAL A 107 -5.89 2.57 -1.73
N PRO A 108 -5.18 3.66 -1.40
CA PRO A 108 -4.26 3.80 -0.27
C PRO A 108 -4.99 3.81 1.07
N ALA A 109 -4.40 3.15 2.07
CA ALA A 109 -4.97 3.05 3.41
C ALA A 109 -3.90 3.02 4.49
N ILE A 110 -4.14 3.73 5.59
CA ILE A 110 -3.35 3.70 6.81
C ILE A 110 -4.00 2.69 7.75
N PHE A 111 -3.23 1.71 8.19
CA PHE A 111 -3.65 0.71 9.16
C PHE A 111 -2.92 0.95 10.48
N SER A 112 -3.66 1.11 11.57
CA SER A 112 -3.10 1.12 12.92
C SER A 112 -2.59 -0.27 13.32
N ARG A 113 -1.73 -0.33 14.35
CA ARG A 113 -1.23 -1.57 14.94
C ARG A 113 -2.34 -2.57 15.29
N GLY A 114 -3.50 -2.08 15.73
CA GLY A 114 -4.67 -2.93 16.03
C GLY A 114 -5.20 -3.72 14.82
N SER A 115 -4.81 -3.34 13.60
CA SER A 115 -5.18 -4.02 12.37
C SER A 115 -4.17 -5.09 11.93
N PHE A 116 -2.94 -5.12 12.48
CA PHE A 116 -1.84 -5.92 11.93
C PHE A 116 -2.10 -7.42 11.98
N ASP A 117 -2.61 -7.94 13.11
CA ASP A 117 -2.90 -9.37 13.23
C ASP A 117 -3.95 -9.83 12.21
N ARG A 118 -4.93 -8.98 11.91
CA ARG A 118 -5.95 -9.26 10.90
C ARG A 118 -5.36 -9.25 9.50
N LEU A 119 -4.47 -8.30 9.20
CA LEU A 119 -3.76 -8.25 7.93
C LEU A 119 -2.91 -9.51 7.71
N LYS A 120 -2.25 -10.01 8.76
CA LYS A 120 -1.45 -11.25 8.70
C LYS A 120 -2.28 -12.54 8.55
N GLN A 121 -3.57 -12.48 8.86
CA GLN A 121 -4.52 -13.60 8.70
C GLN A 121 -5.20 -13.64 7.32
N LEU A 122 -4.94 -12.64 6.47
CA LEU A 122 -5.48 -12.62 5.12
C LEU A 122 -4.88 -13.72 4.25
N SER A 123 -5.67 -14.19 3.28
CA SER A 123 -5.28 -15.24 2.34
C SER A 123 -5.84 -14.97 0.95
N GLY A 124 -5.12 -15.45 -0.08
CA GLY A 124 -5.52 -15.32 -1.47
C GLY A 124 -5.40 -13.88 -1.99
N ASP A 125 -6.16 -13.57 -3.04
CA ASP A 125 -5.90 -12.39 -3.86
C ASP A 125 -6.77 -11.15 -3.55
N ARG A 126 -7.27 -11.04 -2.31
CA ARG A 126 -8.18 -9.95 -1.92
C ARG A 126 -7.45 -8.71 -1.38
N GLY A 127 -6.14 -8.82 -1.15
CA GLY A 127 -5.33 -7.80 -0.48
C GLY A 127 -5.96 -7.34 0.83
N ALA A 128 -5.82 -6.06 1.17
CA ALA A 128 -6.30 -5.51 2.43
C ALA A 128 -7.84 -5.36 2.52
N LYS A 129 -8.58 -5.60 1.43
CA LYS A 129 -10.02 -5.29 1.33
C LYS A 129 -10.85 -5.91 2.46
N PRO A 130 -10.67 -7.18 2.86
CA PRO A 130 -11.47 -7.75 3.96
C PRO A 130 -11.33 -6.98 5.29
N VAL A 131 -10.13 -6.45 5.59
CA VAL A 131 -9.89 -5.68 6.83
C VAL A 131 -10.58 -4.32 6.81
N LEU A 132 -10.75 -3.70 5.64
CA LEU A 132 -11.44 -2.40 5.48
C LEU A 132 -12.96 -2.47 5.71
N TYR A 133 -13.52 -3.68 5.67
CA TYR A 133 -14.95 -3.94 5.82
C TYR A 133 -15.31 -4.70 7.09
N ASP A 134 -14.30 -5.08 7.87
CA ASP A 134 -14.52 -5.70 9.16
C ASP A 134 -14.73 -4.61 10.24
N SER A 135 -15.64 -4.86 11.19
CA SER A 135 -16.11 -3.92 12.21
C SER A 135 -15.21 -3.80 13.46
N VAL A 136 -14.11 -4.56 13.59
CA VAL A 136 -13.29 -4.53 14.82
C VAL A 136 -12.50 -3.23 14.97
N VAL A 137 -11.96 -2.68 13.88
CA VAL A 137 -11.21 -1.41 13.90
C VAL A 137 -12.07 -0.34 13.22
N PRO A 138 -12.28 0.84 13.83
CA PRO A 138 -13.01 1.92 13.19
C PRO A 138 -12.38 2.30 11.84
N VAL A 139 -13.18 2.48 10.80
CA VAL A 139 -12.71 2.83 9.46
C VAL A 139 -13.23 4.21 9.07
N CYS A 140 -12.33 5.15 8.83
CA CYS A 140 -12.60 6.44 8.23
C CYS A 140 -12.32 6.37 6.71
N ALA A 141 -13.35 6.58 5.90
CA ALA A 141 -13.25 6.49 4.45
C ALA A 141 -13.24 7.89 3.82
N CYS A 142 -12.16 8.23 3.10
CA CYS A 142 -11.97 9.51 2.44
C CYS A 142 -12.30 9.42 0.94
N PRO A 143 -13.16 10.29 0.39
CA PRO A 143 -13.40 10.34 -1.05
C PRO A 143 -12.09 10.54 -1.81
N MET A 144 -11.75 9.60 -2.69
CA MET A 144 -10.45 9.60 -3.39
C MET A 144 -10.57 9.04 -4.82
N PRO A 145 -11.25 9.74 -5.76
CA PRO A 145 -11.40 9.27 -7.14
C PRO A 145 -10.07 8.97 -7.85
N ALA A 146 -8.98 9.66 -7.49
CA ALA A 146 -7.65 9.41 -8.05
C ALA A 146 -7.10 8.00 -7.78
N ALA A 147 -7.64 7.29 -6.78
CA ALA A 147 -7.21 5.93 -6.45
C ALA A 147 -7.82 4.85 -7.37
N SER A 148 -8.82 5.18 -8.21
CA SER A 148 -9.43 4.23 -9.17
C SER A 148 -8.69 4.13 -10.51
N LEU A 149 -7.72 5.00 -10.75
CA LEU A 149 -6.90 5.01 -11.97
C LEU A 149 -5.64 4.16 -11.76
N ASP A 150 -5.67 2.93 -12.27
CA ASP A 150 -4.53 2.00 -12.33
C ASP A 150 -4.11 1.72 -13.79
N ILE A 151 -2.85 1.33 -14.00
CA ILE A 151 -2.28 1.08 -15.35
C ILE A 151 -2.81 -0.25 -15.95
N ASP A 152 -3.20 -1.21 -15.11
CA ASP A 152 -3.54 -2.58 -15.55
C ASP A 152 -4.98 -2.70 -16.07
N ARG A 153 -5.86 -1.73 -15.77
CA ARG A 153 -7.15 -1.59 -16.43
C ARG A 153 -6.91 -1.18 -17.89
N ARG A 154 -6.88 -2.20 -18.77
CA ARG A 154 -6.60 -2.22 -20.22
C ARG A 154 -7.30 -1.16 -21.12
N GLU A 155 -7.99 -0.16 -20.58
CA GLU A 155 -8.68 0.88 -21.34
C GLU A 155 -7.95 2.24 -21.35
N GLN A 156 -6.77 2.40 -20.73
CA GLN A 156 -6.14 3.73 -20.60
C GLN A 156 -4.89 3.99 -21.46
N LEU A 157 -4.57 3.15 -22.45
CA LEU A 157 -3.45 3.40 -23.36
C LEU A 157 -3.76 4.32 -24.56
N PHE A 158 -4.98 4.79 -24.74
CA PHE A 158 -5.32 5.73 -25.82
C PHE A 158 -6.35 6.78 -25.37
N SER A 159 -5.88 7.97 -25.02
CA SER A 159 -6.61 9.23 -25.22
C SER A 159 -5.62 10.35 -25.52
#